data_AF-A0A081D6T4-F1
#
_entry.id   AF-A0A081D6T4-F1
#
_cell.length_a   1.000
_cell.length_b   1.000
_cell.length_c   1.000
_cell.angle_alpha   90.00
_cell.angle_beta   90.00
_cell.angle_gamma   90.00
#
_symmetry.space_group_name_H-M   'P 1'
#
loop_
_entity.id
_entity.type
_entity.pdbx_description
1 polymer ?
#
loop_
_entity_poly.entity_id
_entity_poly.type
_entity_poly.pdbx_seq_one_letter_code
_entity_poly.pdbx_strand_id
1 'polypeptide(L)'
;MSFAFAKAQSEKAQLEAKKARIQAEINQFSRLLSNVKKESKTMVLLVETIDKKIASTQELINITNKQANLITRSIKKNTDENAKLKKEIKTQKEEYARMIVKAYKSKNEQSRLMFLLSSEDFLQAYKRVQYLKSYADYRKKQADEITAKSMRLEQINKDLQEEKKAKARGFKN
;
A
#
# COMPACT_ATOMS: atom_id res chain seq x y z
N MET A 1 11.52 -6.17 -0.19
CA MET A 1 10.36 -5.86 0.69
C MET A 1 10.87 -5.67 2.12
N SER A 2 10.47 -4.60 2.80
CA SER A 2 11.02 -4.21 4.12
C SER A 2 10.59 -5.17 5.25
N PHE A 3 11.47 -5.43 6.22
CA PHE A 3 11.23 -6.25 7.42
C PHE A 3 9.93 -5.92 8.18
N ALA A 4 9.52 -4.64 8.17
CA ALA A 4 8.27 -4.20 8.81
C ALA A 4 7.01 -4.75 8.12
N PHE A 5 7.07 -4.99 6.81
CA PHE A 5 5.95 -5.56 6.03
C PHE A 5 5.81 -7.06 6.30
N ALA A 6 6.93 -7.78 6.39
CA ALA A 6 6.94 -9.21 6.71
C ALA A 6 6.38 -9.49 8.12
N LYS A 7 6.74 -8.68 9.12
CA LYS A 7 6.23 -8.80 10.50
C LYS A 7 4.74 -8.49 10.63
N ALA A 8 4.25 -7.49 9.90
CA ALA A 8 2.82 -7.17 9.86
C ALA A 8 1.99 -8.27 9.17
N GLN A 9 2.55 -8.90 8.13
CA GLN A 9 1.92 -10.01 7.43
C GLN A 9 1.87 -11.28 8.30
N SER A 10 2.93 -11.56 9.08
CA SER A 10 2.94 -12.67 10.03
C SER A 10 1.95 -12.48 11.18
N GLU A 11 1.83 -11.26 11.72
CA GLU A 11 0.86 -10.95 12.78
C GLU A 11 -0.58 -11.09 12.30
N LYS A 12 -0.88 -10.61 11.08
CA LYS A 12 -2.20 -10.78 10.47
C LYS A 12 -2.60 -12.25 10.32
N ALA A 13 -1.68 -13.09 9.82
CA ALA A 13 -1.93 -14.51 9.64
C ALA A 13 -2.19 -15.24 10.98
N GLN A 14 -1.44 -14.89 12.03
CA GLN A 14 -1.65 -15.44 13.38
C GLN A 14 -3.02 -15.05 13.94
N LEU A 15 -3.44 -13.79 13.77
CA LEU A 15 -4.76 -13.33 14.22
C LEU A 15 -5.90 -14.01 13.47
N GLU A 16 -5.77 -14.26 12.16
CA GLU A 16 -6.76 -15.00 11.37
C GLU A 16 -6.89 -16.46 11.83
N ALA A 17 -5.77 -17.16 12.03
CA ALA A 17 -5.79 -18.53 12.54
C ALA A 17 -6.44 -18.61 13.92
N LYS A 18 -6.10 -17.66 14.81
CA LYS A 18 -6.67 -17.58 16.16
C LYS A 18 -8.17 -17.29 16.12
N LYS A 19 -8.60 -16.38 15.25
CA LYS A 19 -10.03 -16.06 15.01
C LYS A 19 -10.81 -17.30 14.57
N ALA A 20 -10.29 -18.04 13.58
CA ALA A 20 -10.92 -19.26 13.09
C ALA A 20 -11.10 -20.32 14.20
N ARG A 21 -10.07 -20.50 15.04
CA ARG A 21 -10.13 -21.42 16.18
C ARG A 21 -11.21 -21.03 17.18
N ILE A 22 -11.24 -19.77 17.61
CA ILE A 22 -12.23 -19.27 18.59
C ILE A 22 -13.64 -19.33 18.03
N GLN A 23 -13.82 -19.06 16.73
CA GLN A 23 -15.12 -19.21 16.09
C GLN A 23 -15.61 -20.67 16.12
N ALA A 24 -14.71 -21.63 15.91
CA ALA A 24 -15.02 -23.05 16.04
C ALA A 24 -15.41 -23.41 17.48
N GLU A 25 -14.70 -22.88 18.49
CA GLU A 25 -15.04 -23.05 19.91
C GLU A 25 -16.43 -22.49 20.24
N ILE A 26 -16.77 -21.28 19.78
CA ILE A 26 -18.11 -20.68 19.97
C ILE A 26 -19.21 -21.55 19.34
N ASN A 27 -18.95 -22.09 18.15
CA ASN A 27 -19.88 -22.98 17.46
C ASN A 27 -20.08 -24.29 18.24
N GLN A 28 -18.99 -24.85 18.79
CA GLN A 28 -19.03 -26.03 19.64
C GLN A 28 -19.83 -25.76 20.92
N PHE A 29 -19.59 -24.64 21.62
CA PHE A 29 -20.35 -24.26 22.81
C PHE A 29 -21.83 -24.04 22.49
N SER A 30 -22.15 -23.47 21.34
CA SER A 30 -23.54 -23.29 20.91
C SER A 30 -24.26 -24.63 20.68
N ARG A 31 -23.57 -25.63 20.13
CA ARG A 31 -24.09 -27.00 19.99
C ARG A 31 -24.26 -27.68 21.36
N LEU A 32 -23.26 -27.59 22.22
CA LEU A 32 -23.31 -28.10 23.60
C LEU A 32 -24.50 -27.51 24.37
N LEU A 33 -24.70 -26.19 24.27
CA LEU A 33 -25.79 -25.49 24.94
C LEU A 33 -27.17 -26.01 24.49
N SER A 34 -27.34 -26.26 23.18
CA SER A 34 -28.56 -26.88 22.65
C SER A 34 -28.81 -28.28 23.22
N ASN A 35 -27.75 -29.10 23.37
CA ASN A 35 -27.88 -30.46 23.90
C ASN A 35 -28.17 -30.45 25.40
N VAL A 36 -27.46 -29.64 26.18
CA VAL A 36 -27.70 -29.45 27.63
C VAL A 36 -29.15 -29.03 27.89
N LYS A 37 -29.70 -28.13 27.06
CA LYS A 37 -31.09 -27.67 27.15
C LYS A 37 -32.10 -28.78 26.83
N LYS A 38 -31.83 -29.64 25.84
CA LYS A 38 -32.70 -30.76 25.45
C LYS A 38 -32.72 -31.88 26.50
N GLU A 39 -31.56 -32.20 27.06
CA GLU A 39 -31.39 -33.30 28.03
C GLU A 39 -31.79 -32.92 29.46
N SER A 40 -32.36 -31.72 29.69
CA SER A 40 -32.74 -31.21 31.01
C SER A 40 -31.61 -31.31 32.06
N LYS A 41 -30.36 -31.09 31.64
CA LYS A 41 -29.18 -31.19 32.52
C LYS A 41 -29.17 -30.09 33.58
N THR A 42 -28.40 -30.32 34.64
CA THR A 42 -28.29 -29.45 35.82
C THR A 42 -28.01 -27.99 35.43
N MET A 43 -28.68 -27.05 36.10
CA MET A 43 -28.54 -25.60 35.91
C MET A 43 -27.07 -25.13 35.96
N VAL A 44 -26.24 -25.78 36.77
CA VAL A 44 -24.79 -25.51 36.88
C VAL A 44 -24.06 -25.71 35.54
N LEU A 45 -24.30 -26.82 34.84
CA LEU A 45 -23.66 -27.12 33.55
C LEU A 45 -24.09 -26.13 32.45
N LEU A 46 -25.34 -25.67 32.51
CA LEU A 46 -25.85 -24.65 31.61
C LEU A 46 -25.11 -23.32 31.81
N VAL A 47 -24.97 -22.88 33.06
CA VAL A 47 -24.24 -21.65 33.43
C VAL A 47 -22.79 -21.74 32.97
N GLU A 48 -22.08 -22.83 33.29
CA GLU A 48 -20.68 -23.01 32.87
C GLU A 48 -20.51 -22.97 31.34
N THR A 49 -21.46 -23.53 30.58
CA THR A 49 -21.42 -23.53 29.11
C THR A 49 -21.64 -22.12 28.56
N ILE A 50 -22.55 -21.36 29.16
CA ILE A 50 -22.80 -19.96 28.79
C ILE A 50 -21.57 -19.10 29.10
N ASP A 51 -20.98 -19.25 30.28
CA ASP A 51 -19.80 -18.48 30.68
C ASP A 51 -18.62 -18.73 29.75
N LYS A 52 -18.37 -19.99 29.37
CA LYS A 52 -17.34 -20.32 28.37
C LYS A 52 -17.63 -19.71 27.00
N LYS A 53 -18.89 -19.73 26.55
CA LYS A 53 -19.30 -19.08 25.29
C LYS A 53 -19.09 -17.56 25.35
N ILE A 54 -19.42 -16.91 26.46
CA ILE A 54 -19.19 -15.47 26.66
C ILE A 54 -17.70 -15.17 26.61
N ALA A 55 -16.86 -15.94 27.31
CA ALA A 55 -15.41 -15.77 27.32
C ALA A 55 -14.81 -15.87 25.90
N SER A 56 -15.17 -16.91 25.12
CA SER A 56 -14.73 -17.05 23.73
C SER A 56 -15.24 -15.90 22.84
N THR A 57 -16.46 -15.43 23.06
CA THR A 57 -17.02 -14.29 22.31
C THR A 57 -16.25 -13.00 22.62
N GLN A 58 -15.89 -12.77 23.88
CA GLN A 58 -15.08 -11.62 24.28
C GLN A 58 -13.67 -11.69 23.68
N GLU A 59 -13.07 -12.89 23.62
CA GLU A 59 -11.78 -13.08 22.97
C GLU A 59 -11.86 -12.81 21.46
N LEU A 60 -12.94 -13.25 20.79
CA LEU A 60 -13.21 -12.96 19.38
C LEU A 60 -13.32 -11.45 19.12
N ILE A 61 -14.05 -10.73 19.97
CA ILE A 61 -14.17 -9.25 19.90
C ILE A 61 -12.79 -8.62 20.02
N ASN A 62 -11.98 -9.04 20.99
CA ASN A 62 -10.64 -8.50 21.21
C ASN A 62 -9.72 -8.72 20.00
N ILE A 63 -9.74 -9.90 19.38
CA ILE A 63 -8.97 -10.19 18.18
C ILE A 63 -9.45 -9.36 17.00
N THR A 64 -10.77 -9.24 16.82
CA THR A 64 -11.37 -8.44 15.75
C THR A 64 -10.98 -6.96 15.88
N ASN A 65 -10.98 -6.43 17.10
CA ASN A 65 -10.50 -5.07 17.38
C ASN A 65 -9.00 -4.90 17.05
N LYS A 66 -8.16 -5.87 17.40
CA LYS A 66 -6.72 -5.85 17.02
C LYS A 66 -6.55 -5.85 15.50
N GLN A 67 -7.28 -6.69 14.77
CA GLN A 67 -7.28 -6.72 13.30
C GLN A 67 -7.75 -5.38 12.71
N ALA A 68 -8.83 -4.79 13.23
CA ALA A 68 -9.34 -3.50 12.79
C ALA A 68 -8.32 -2.37 12.99
N ASN A 69 -7.59 -2.39 14.12
CA ASN A 69 -6.51 -1.43 14.41
C ASN A 69 -5.31 -1.61 13.48
N LEU A 70 -4.92 -2.84 13.16
CA LEU A 70 -3.87 -3.12 12.18
C LEU A 70 -4.25 -2.60 10.78
N ILE A 71 -5.47 -2.92 10.32
CA ILE A 71 -5.97 -2.45 9.02
C ILE A 71 -6.03 -0.92 8.99
N THR A 72 -6.50 -0.28 10.06
CA THR A 72 -6.58 1.19 10.14
C THR A 72 -5.19 1.84 10.08
N ARG A 73 -4.18 1.26 10.74
CA ARG A 73 -2.80 1.73 10.65
C ARG A 73 -2.22 1.56 9.23
N SER A 74 -2.50 0.44 8.58
CA SER A 74 -2.07 0.19 7.19
C SER A 74 -2.70 1.19 6.21
N ILE A 75 -4.01 1.40 6.31
CA ILE A 75 -4.76 2.40 5.53
C ILE A 75 -4.15 3.79 5.68
N LYS A 76 -3.84 4.21 6.92
CA LYS A 76 -3.22 5.51 7.18
C LYS A 76 -1.86 5.61 6.49
N LYS A 77 -0.98 4.63 6.69
CA LYS A 77 0.36 4.61 6.07
C LYS A 77 0.28 4.68 4.54
N ASN A 78 -0.59 3.85 3.95
CA ASN A 78 -0.77 3.80 2.49
C ASN A 78 -1.35 5.10 1.95
N THR A 79 -2.26 5.75 2.69
CA THR A 79 -2.81 7.07 2.32
C THR A 79 -1.75 8.17 2.35
N ASP A 80 -0.92 8.20 3.41
CA ASP A 80 0.17 9.15 3.56
C ASP A 80 1.22 8.96 2.42
N GLU A 81 1.58 7.71 2.10
CA GLU A 81 2.49 7.37 1.00
C GLU A 81 1.92 7.75 -0.37
N ASN A 82 0.62 7.53 -0.59
CA ASN A 82 -0.09 7.93 -1.81
C ASN A 82 -0.07 9.45 -2.01
N ALA A 83 -0.37 10.22 -0.96
CA ALA A 83 -0.32 11.68 -1.01
C ALA A 83 1.10 12.19 -1.32
N LYS A 84 2.12 11.60 -0.70
CA LYS A 84 3.53 11.90 -0.98
C LYS A 84 3.89 11.61 -2.44
N LEU A 85 3.59 10.42 -2.95
CA LEU A 85 3.88 10.04 -4.33
C LEU A 85 3.17 10.94 -5.34
N LYS A 86 1.90 11.30 -5.10
CA LYS A 86 1.17 12.27 -5.95
C LYS A 86 1.88 13.63 -6.02
N LYS A 87 2.34 14.15 -4.88
CA LYS A 87 3.08 15.42 -4.83
C LYS A 87 4.42 15.33 -5.58
N GLU A 88 5.16 14.24 -5.39
CA GLU A 88 6.43 14.02 -6.08
C GLU A 88 6.24 13.89 -7.60
N ILE A 89 5.27 13.10 -8.05
CA ILE A 89 4.95 12.95 -9.47
C ILE A 89 4.56 14.29 -10.08
N LYS A 90 3.73 15.10 -9.39
CA LYS A 90 3.35 16.43 -9.85
C LYS A 90 4.58 17.32 -10.03
N THR A 91 5.45 17.38 -9.02
CA THR A 91 6.68 18.19 -9.04
C THR A 91 7.61 17.76 -10.18
N GLN A 92 7.85 16.46 -10.34
CA GLN A 92 8.69 15.93 -11.41
C GLN A 92 8.10 16.18 -12.81
N LYS A 93 6.78 16.09 -12.97
CA LYS A 93 6.11 16.45 -14.23
C LYS A 93 6.26 17.93 -14.56
N GLU A 94 6.14 18.81 -13.57
CA GLU A 94 6.33 20.26 -13.76
C GLU A 94 7.78 20.60 -14.12
N GLU A 95 8.76 19.98 -13.44
CA GLU A 95 10.19 20.11 -13.78
C GLU A 95 10.48 19.62 -15.19
N TYR A 96 9.93 18.47 -15.55
CA TYR A 96 10.06 17.91 -16.89
C TYR A 96 9.46 18.85 -17.94
N ALA A 97 8.27 19.39 -17.70
CA ALA A 97 7.64 20.35 -18.59
C ALA A 97 8.48 21.63 -18.77
N ARG A 98 9.02 22.20 -17.68
CA ARG A 98 9.93 23.36 -17.73
C ARG A 98 11.17 23.05 -18.57
N MET A 99 11.75 21.87 -18.39
CA MET A 99 12.90 21.40 -19.16
C MET A 99 12.57 21.27 -20.66
N ILE A 100 11.41 20.72 -21.01
CA ILE A 100 10.97 20.62 -22.42
C ILE A 100 10.76 22.01 -23.05
N VAL A 101 10.09 22.94 -22.35
CA VAL A 101 9.88 24.31 -22.83
C VAL A 101 11.23 25.02 -23.02
N LYS A 102 12.16 24.88 -22.07
CA LYS A 102 13.52 25.44 -22.18
C LYS A 102 14.26 24.87 -23.38
N ALA A 103 14.18 23.55 -23.60
CA ALA A 103 14.78 22.89 -24.76
C ALA A 103 14.20 23.36 -26.10
N TYR A 104 12.90 23.67 -26.13
CA TYR A 104 12.23 24.17 -27.34
C TYR A 104 12.65 25.61 -27.65
N LYS A 105 12.64 26.50 -26.64
CA LYS A 105 13.11 27.89 -26.80
C LYS A 105 14.57 27.95 -27.26
N SER A 106 15.46 27.15 -26.67
CA SER A 106 16.87 27.10 -27.09
C SER A 106 17.07 26.52 -28.50
N LYS A 107 16.16 25.66 -28.97
CA LYS A 107 16.22 25.09 -30.34
C LYS A 107 15.82 26.13 -31.40
N ASN A 108 14.99 27.12 -31.04
CA ASN A 108 14.55 28.18 -31.94
C ASN A 108 15.63 29.25 -32.14
N GLU A 109 16.52 29.44 -31.16
CA GLU A 109 17.63 30.41 -31.26
C GLU A 109 18.83 29.87 -32.05
N GLN A 110 19.13 28.57 -31.97
CA GLN A 110 20.12 27.90 -32.82
C GLN A 110 19.70 26.45 -33.06
N SER A 111 19.56 26.04 -34.33
CA SER A 111 19.38 24.63 -34.69
C SER A 111 20.47 23.79 -34.01
N ARG A 112 20.15 22.61 -33.46
CA ARG A 112 21.15 21.74 -32.79
C ARG A 112 22.38 21.47 -33.66
N LEU A 113 22.18 21.43 -34.99
CA LEU A 113 23.27 21.30 -35.95
C LEU A 113 24.13 22.58 -35.99
N MET A 114 23.50 23.76 -36.04
CA MET A 114 24.22 25.04 -35.95
C MET A 114 24.91 25.25 -34.60
N PHE A 115 24.32 24.80 -33.49
CA PHE A 115 24.97 24.82 -32.17
C PHE A 115 26.23 23.96 -32.13
N LEU A 116 26.29 22.85 -32.87
CA LEU A 116 27.49 22.02 -32.97
C LEU A 116 28.50 22.58 -33.97
N LEU A 117 28.03 23.12 -35.11
CA LEU A 117 28.88 23.65 -36.20
C LEU A 117 29.43 25.06 -35.95
N SER A 118 28.83 25.84 -35.05
CA SER A 118 29.33 27.16 -34.60
C SER A 118 30.39 27.04 -33.48
N SER A 119 31.08 25.90 -33.39
CA SER A 119 32.15 25.72 -32.42
C SER A 119 33.46 26.28 -32.99
N GLU A 120 34.20 27.01 -32.18
CA GLU A 120 35.50 27.60 -32.54
C GLU A 120 36.57 26.52 -32.78
N ASP A 121 36.44 25.36 -32.12
CA ASP A 121 37.33 24.21 -32.30
C ASP A 121 36.63 22.85 -32.09
N PHE A 122 37.31 21.77 -32.49
CA PHE A 122 36.81 20.38 -32.40
C PHE A 122 36.58 19.92 -30.95
N LEU A 123 37.39 20.40 -29.99
CA LEU A 123 37.26 20.05 -28.57
C LEU A 123 35.97 20.64 -27.97
N GLN A 124 35.62 21.86 -28.37
CA GLN A 124 34.39 22.55 -27.97
C GLN A 124 33.17 21.84 -28.58
N ALA A 125 33.22 21.45 -29.85
CA ALA A 125 32.17 20.66 -30.49
C ALA A 125 31.95 19.32 -29.76
N TYR A 126 33.03 18.61 -29.40
CA TYR A 126 32.96 17.36 -28.66
C TYR A 126 32.29 17.52 -27.27
N LYS A 127 32.65 18.56 -26.51
CA LYS A 127 32.01 18.89 -25.22
C LYS A 127 30.52 19.18 -25.38
N ARG A 128 30.12 19.90 -26.45
CA ARG A 128 28.71 20.19 -26.77
C ARG A 128 27.94 18.90 -27.12
N VAL A 129 28.54 17.96 -27.85
CA VAL A 129 27.96 16.64 -28.12
C VAL A 129 27.77 15.83 -26.83
N GLN A 130 28.79 15.78 -25.96
CA GLN A 130 28.67 15.11 -24.66
C GLN A 130 27.54 15.72 -23.82
N TYR A 131 27.44 17.05 -23.77
CA TYR A 131 26.36 17.73 -23.05
C TYR A 131 24.96 17.36 -23.58
N LEU A 132 24.78 17.33 -24.91
CA LEU A 132 23.51 16.93 -25.51
C LEU A 132 23.14 15.48 -25.17
N LYS A 133 24.14 14.58 -25.10
CA LYS A 133 23.96 13.19 -24.68
C LYS A 133 23.51 13.11 -23.22
N SER A 134 24.25 13.75 -22.30
CA SER A 134 23.88 13.79 -20.87
C SER A 134 22.49 14.38 -20.65
N TYR A 135 22.12 15.40 -21.43
CA TYR A 135 20.78 15.98 -21.39
C TYR A 135 19.69 15.00 -21.87
N ALA A 136 19.94 14.25 -22.94
CA ALA A 136 19.02 13.21 -23.41
C ALA A 136 18.86 12.09 -22.37
N ASP A 137 19.95 11.65 -21.76
CA ASP A 137 19.96 10.62 -20.72
C ASP A 137 19.20 11.07 -19.47
N TYR A 138 19.39 12.32 -19.04
CA TYR A 138 18.66 12.90 -17.91
C TYR A 138 17.14 12.95 -18.15
N ARG A 139 16.71 13.33 -19.37
CA ARG A 139 15.29 13.32 -19.75
C ARG A 139 14.68 11.92 -19.69
N LYS A 140 15.41 10.94 -20.21
CA LYS A 140 14.98 9.54 -20.18
C LYS A 140 14.82 9.06 -18.74
N LYS A 141 15.81 9.32 -17.89
CA LYS A 141 15.78 8.97 -16.47
C LYS A 141 14.59 9.60 -15.73
N GLN A 142 14.31 10.89 -15.97
CA GLN A 142 13.14 11.55 -15.37
C GLN A 142 11.82 10.89 -15.80
N ALA A 143 11.68 10.51 -17.08
CA ALA A 143 10.49 9.82 -17.57
C ALA A 143 10.32 8.43 -16.95
N ASP A 144 11.42 7.68 -16.82
CA ASP A 144 11.44 6.36 -16.19
C ASP A 144 11.05 6.46 -14.70
N GLU A 145 11.57 7.46 -13.97
CA GLU A 145 11.23 7.71 -12.57
C GLU A 145 9.74 8.06 -12.38
N ILE A 146 9.19 8.94 -13.24
CA ILE A 146 7.76 9.28 -13.21
C ILE A 146 6.91 8.03 -13.44
N THR A 147 7.30 7.17 -14.39
CA THR A 147 6.59 5.93 -14.72
C THR A 147 6.62 4.96 -13.55
N ALA A 148 7.78 4.71 -12.98
CA ALA A 148 7.94 3.81 -11.83
C ALA A 148 7.14 4.28 -10.61
N LYS A 149 7.16 5.58 -10.30
CA LYS A 149 6.35 6.14 -9.20
C LYS A 149 4.85 6.05 -9.48
N SER A 150 4.44 6.24 -10.73
CA SER A 150 3.02 6.12 -11.13
C SER A 150 2.52 4.68 -10.99
N MET A 151 3.31 3.69 -11.40
CA MET A 151 3.00 2.27 -11.20
C MET A 151 2.89 1.91 -9.71
N ARG A 152 3.83 2.39 -8.88
CA ARG A 152 3.78 2.20 -7.42
C ARG A 152 2.53 2.83 -6.81
N LEU A 153 2.16 4.03 -7.26
CA LEU A 153 0.93 4.70 -6.83
C LEU A 153 -0.32 3.90 -7.20
N GLU A 154 -0.37 3.31 -8.39
CA GLU A 154 -1.47 2.45 -8.82
C GLU A 154 -1.59 1.22 -7.92
N GLN A 155 -0.47 0.56 -7.60
CA GLN A 155 -0.45 -0.60 -6.70
C GLN A 155 -0.97 -0.24 -5.31
N ILE A 156 -0.47 0.86 -4.72
CA ILE A 156 -0.93 1.33 -3.39
C ILE A 156 -2.43 1.64 -3.39
N ASN A 157 -2.96 2.21 -4.48
CA ASN A 157 -4.40 2.44 -4.60
C ASN A 157 -5.20 1.13 -4.61
N LYS A 158 -4.73 0.10 -5.33
CA LYS A 158 -5.36 -1.23 -5.34
C LYS A 158 -5.35 -1.84 -3.94
N ASP A 159 -4.19 -1.87 -3.29
CA ASP A 159 -4.03 -2.40 -1.94
C ASP A 159 -4.94 -1.68 -0.94
N LEU A 160 -5.02 -0.35 -1.01
CA LEU A 160 -5.89 0.47 -0.16
C LEU A 160 -7.38 0.15 -0.37
N GLN A 161 -7.81 -0.12 -1.60
CA GLN A 161 -9.19 -0.52 -1.90
C GLN A 161 -9.51 -1.90 -1.32
N GLU A 162 -8.57 -2.84 -1.40
CA GLU A 162 -8.73 -4.17 -0.80
C GLU A 162 -8.79 -4.11 0.73
N GLU A 163 -7.90 -3.33 1.36
CA GLU A 163 -7.90 -3.13 2.81
C GLU A 163 -9.21 -2.51 3.31
N LYS A 164 -9.75 -1.51 2.60
CA LYS A 164 -11.06 -0.91 2.91
C LYS A 164 -12.20 -1.92 2.78
N LYS A 165 -12.20 -2.74 1.72
CA LYS A 165 -13.20 -3.81 1.54
C LYS A 165 -13.10 -4.87 2.65
N ALA A 166 -11.89 -5.28 3.01
CA ALA A 166 -11.64 -6.24 4.09
C ALA A 166 -12.14 -5.70 5.43
N LYS A 167 -11.87 -4.42 5.73
CA LYS A 167 -12.42 -3.74 6.91
C LYS A 167 -13.95 -3.80 6.91
N ALA A 168 -14.61 -3.42 5.82
CA ALA A 168 -16.06 -3.42 5.72
C ALA A 168 -16.70 -4.81 5.88
N ARG A 169 -16.06 -5.88 5.36
CA ARG A 169 -16.54 -7.27 5.53
C ARG A 169 -16.38 -7.76 6.97
N GLY A 170 -15.28 -7.41 7.64
CA GLY A 170 -15.03 -7.80 9.03
C GLY A 170 -16.03 -7.24 10.04
N PHE A 171 -16.75 -6.16 9.69
CA PHE A 171 -17.80 -5.56 10.53
C PHE A 171 -19.23 -6.01 10.16
N LYS A 172 -19.42 -6.82 9.12
CA LYS A 172 -20.75 -7.27 8.66
C LYS A 172 -21.15 -8.67 9.14
N ASN A 173 -20.26 -9.39 9.82
CA ASN A 173 -20.48 -10.76 10.29
C ASN A 173 -20.51 -10.81 11.82
#